data_AF-A0A8S2T1I9-F1
#
_entry.id   AF-A0A8S2T1I9-F1
#
_cell.length_a   1.000
_cell.length_b   1.000
_cell.length_c   1.000
_cell.angle_alpha   90.00
_cell.angle_beta   90.00
_cell.angle_gamma   90.00
#
_symmetry.space_group_name_H-M   'P 1'
#
loop_
_entity.id
_entity.type
_entity.pdbx_description
1 polymer ?
#
loop_
_entity_poly.entity_id
_entity_poly.type
_entity_poly.pdbx_seq_one_letter_code
_entity_poly.pdbx_strand_id
1 'polypeptide(L)'
;MRYLRQANVKFRKSFKTFSEGGNFSREEIEIYRKKLEKTMLQIDKAETTILNELEKVEKKQLEEATKIMNQFQERFKNHLTDLKFIELTNRWISETQVKIKAEVAINNQNAQILKTLIGAYQVKMDSILNPNLDKPLATSDEIRELFHQIVLNTYERALYLQCLNNELAIPASIINNLKDKGLIVEKVSCADLFDDVCSHQKLQTQTVAGASSAIRSLGKKPKENDKNHRLSIIESSIEEGTTTASRRDRPSRARTRDEIYRIYCVFGEKKHPGQDFLSKILNILRESTEGLLTHSEMFYRDKGNRPVTRPQALREKFDEFAYSMIEKLKNYEEQCRTYHESSINEFRFMLELFERTSSLMPKIEFNEQTFQSEKVLIEFKQQFDTIIDKELNQSNCEKQTNLQQLRPTYGAPAKKSFLQAIDNQEKLRQENIQKLISQLRSTTIQNIQANTQEVTQSLATNAERLLILFDEILTADEITRTKLPLVKQSLSELIKRQQAGRSLEDSEPTPLIERKQGHWPGLTLIDDQLNRERESIKSKKRLSVASLREKSASIVTQKTTLPQIETIAHRNQAYQSYKEVLTQLLAHIEGKCSTTIVDLERDRSYWNSLIENLQQLRIT
;
A
#
# COMPACT_ATOMS: atom_id res chain seq x y z
N MET A 1 -7.22 -99.45 2.07
CA MET A 1 -6.04 -100.24 2.53
C MET A 1 -6.23 -100.90 3.90
N ARG A 2 -6.61 -100.15 4.97
CA ARG A 2 -6.80 -100.70 6.33
C ARG A 2 -7.76 -101.91 6.42
N TYR A 3 -8.90 -101.84 5.72
CA TYR A 3 -9.87 -102.94 5.66
C TYR A 3 -9.29 -104.22 5.02
N LEU A 4 -8.50 -104.08 3.94
CA LEU A 4 -7.85 -105.20 3.25
C LEU A 4 -6.78 -105.87 4.12
N ARG A 5 -5.98 -105.09 4.87
CA ARG A 5 -5.05 -105.66 5.86
C ARG A 5 -5.78 -106.47 6.93
N GLN A 6 -6.87 -105.93 7.46
CA GLN A 6 -7.69 -106.64 8.46
C GLN A 6 -8.34 -107.90 7.89
N ALA A 7 -8.83 -107.86 6.65
CA ALA A 7 -9.39 -109.02 5.95
C ALA A 7 -8.32 -110.10 5.71
N ASN A 8 -7.12 -109.74 5.27
CA ASN A 8 -6.00 -110.68 5.09
C ASN A 8 -5.56 -111.33 6.41
N VAL A 9 -5.48 -110.57 7.49
CA VAL A 9 -5.17 -111.11 8.83
C VAL A 9 -6.25 -112.08 9.31
N LYS A 10 -7.54 -111.75 9.09
CA LYS A 10 -8.66 -112.63 9.41
C LYS A 10 -8.63 -113.92 8.57
N PHE A 11 -8.37 -113.81 7.26
CA PHE A 11 -8.29 -114.95 6.35
C PHE A 11 -7.08 -115.86 6.63
N ARG A 12 -5.94 -115.29 7.02
CA ARG A 12 -4.76 -116.05 7.47
C ARG A 12 -5.05 -116.89 8.72
N LYS A 13 -5.91 -116.38 9.62
CA LYS A 13 -6.33 -117.05 10.86
C LYS A 13 -7.43 -118.10 10.65
N SER A 14 -8.14 -118.09 9.52
CA SER A 14 -9.21 -119.06 9.24
C SER A 14 -8.73 -120.39 8.65
N PHE A 15 -7.46 -120.51 8.27
CA PHE A 15 -6.89 -121.78 7.79
C PHE A 15 -6.70 -122.77 8.94
N LYS A 16 -7.32 -123.95 8.83
CA LYS A 16 -7.19 -125.09 9.76
C LYS A 16 -6.73 -126.32 8.99
N THR A 17 -5.82 -127.10 9.57
CA THR A 17 -5.35 -128.37 9.00
C THR A 17 -6.42 -129.47 9.12
N PHE A 18 -6.33 -130.53 8.32
CA PHE A 18 -7.20 -131.71 8.48
C PHE A 18 -7.19 -132.29 9.91
N SER A 19 -6.02 -132.26 10.59
CA SER A 19 -5.87 -132.66 12.00
C SER A 19 -6.60 -131.75 13.00
N GLU A 20 -6.98 -130.54 12.59
CA GLU A 20 -7.70 -129.54 13.39
C GLU A 20 -9.18 -129.42 12.96
N GLY A 21 -9.69 -130.39 12.18
CA GLY A 21 -11.05 -130.40 11.64
C GLY A 21 -11.27 -129.42 10.48
N GLY A 22 -10.21 -129.01 9.78
CA GLY A 22 -10.26 -128.13 8.61
C GLY A 22 -10.16 -128.87 7.28
N ASN A 23 -10.23 -128.11 6.17
CA ASN A 23 -10.27 -128.62 4.80
C ASN A 23 -8.95 -128.47 4.02
N PHE A 24 -7.84 -128.15 4.70
CA PHE A 24 -6.57 -127.85 4.04
C PHE A 24 -5.43 -128.73 4.56
N SER A 25 -4.52 -129.12 3.67
CA SER A 25 -3.25 -129.73 4.02
C SER A 25 -2.26 -128.68 4.55
N ARG A 26 -1.23 -129.11 5.29
CA ARG A 26 -0.19 -128.20 5.78
C ARG A 26 0.52 -127.46 4.64
N GLU A 27 0.75 -128.14 3.53
CA GLU A 27 1.38 -127.60 2.33
C GLU A 27 0.50 -126.53 1.67
N GLU A 28 -0.81 -126.77 1.53
CA GLU A 28 -1.75 -125.80 1.00
C GLU A 28 -1.84 -124.54 1.87
N ILE A 29 -1.89 -124.68 3.19
CA ILE A 29 -1.90 -123.54 4.11
C ILE A 29 -0.62 -122.70 3.94
N GLU A 30 0.54 -123.33 3.75
CA GLU A 30 1.79 -122.62 3.53
C GLU A 30 1.80 -121.86 2.19
N ILE A 31 1.27 -122.48 1.12
CA ILE A 31 1.09 -121.82 -0.18
C ILE A 31 0.16 -120.61 -0.05
N TYR A 32 -0.97 -120.74 0.65
CA TYR A 32 -1.91 -119.63 0.85
C TYR A 32 -1.33 -118.53 1.76
N ARG A 33 -0.54 -118.89 2.79
CA ARG A 33 0.18 -117.91 3.62
C ARG A 33 1.19 -117.11 2.80
N LYS A 34 2.00 -117.77 1.96
CA LYS A 34 2.93 -117.08 1.05
C LYS A 34 2.19 -116.16 0.08
N LYS A 35 1.04 -116.59 -0.46
CA LYS A 35 0.18 -115.73 -1.29
C LYS A 35 -0.36 -114.53 -0.52
N LEU A 36 -0.83 -114.69 0.72
CA LEU A 36 -1.33 -113.59 1.56
C LEU A 36 -0.23 -112.61 2.01
N GLU A 37 0.97 -113.11 2.27
CA GLU A 37 2.13 -112.27 2.57
C GLU A 37 2.53 -111.45 1.35
N LYS A 38 2.52 -112.06 0.16
CA LYS A 38 2.72 -111.35 -1.11
C LYS A 38 1.66 -110.28 -1.35
N THR A 39 0.38 -110.55 -1.08
CA THR A 39 -0.69 -109.54 -1.22
C THR A 39 -0.58 -108.43 -0.17
N MET A 40 -0.14 -108.75 1.06
CA MET A 40 0.15 -107.74 2.09
C MET A 40 1.29 -106.80 1.65
N LEU A 41 2.40 -107.35 1.13
CA LEU A 41 3.49 -106.56 0.57
C LEU A 41 3.04 -105.71 -0.63
N GLN A 42 2.12 -106.21 -1.45
CA GLN A 42 1.53 -105.43 -2.55
C GLN A 42 0.67 -104.27 -2.03
N ILE A 43 -0.11 -104.49 -0.96
CA ILE A 43 -0.88 -103.43 -0.29
C ILE A 43 0.07 -102.37 0.28
N ASP A 44 1.14 -102.77 0.96
CA ASP A 44 2.11 -101.83 1.57
C ASP A 44 2.83 -101.00 0.50
N LYS A 45 3.25 -101.63 -0.61
CA LYS A 45 3.82 -100.94 -1.78
C LYS A 45 2.83 -99.95 -2.37
N ALA A 46 1.59 -100.36 -2.61
CA ALA A 46 0.57 -99.49 -3.19
C ALA A 46 0.21 -98.31 -2.26
N GLU A 47 0.13 -98.53 -0.94
CA GLU A 47 -0.10 -97.45 0.03
C GLU A 47 1.08 -96.47 0.05
N THR A 48 2.31 -96.96 0.06
CA THR A 48 3.52 -96.11 0.02
C THR A 48 3.56 -95.28 -1.27
N THR A 49 3.22 -95.88 -2.42
CA THR A 49 3.12 -95.15 -3.69
C THR A 49 2.04 -94.07 -3.63
N ILE A 50 0.84 -94.38 -3.12
CA ILE A 50 -0.25 -93.39 -3.00
C ILE A 50 0.14 -92.26 -2.06
N LEU A 51 0.75 -92.55 -0.91
CA LEU A 51 1.19 -91.53 0.05
C LEU A 51 2.26 -90.62 -0.56
N ASN A 52 3.25 -91.18 -1.26
CA ASN A 52 4.27 -90.40 -1.95
C ASN A 52 3.68 -89.52 -3.07
N GLU A 53 2.71 -90.03 -3.83
CA GLU A 53 2.03 -89.22 -4.84
C GLU A 53 1.14 -88.13 -4.22
N LEU A 54 0.47 -88.41 -3.10
CA LEU A 54 -0.32 -87.42 -2.36
C LEU A 54 0.58 -86.31 -1.80
N GLU A 55 1.71 -86.67 -1.18
CA GLU A 55 2.70 -85.71 -0.68
C GLU A 55 3.27 -84.83 -1.81
N LYS A 56 3.55 -85.42 -2.99
CA LYS A 56 3.97 -84.66 -4.18
C LYS A 56 2.88 -83.69 -4.66
N VAL A 57 1.61 -84.12 -4.66
CA VAL A 57 0.49 -83.25 -5.07
C VAL A 57 0.30 -82.11 -4.07
N GLU A 58 0.32 -82.41 -2.77
CA GLU A 58 0.24 -81.41 -1.70
C GLU A 58 1.37 -80.39 -1.79
N LYS A 59 2.61 -80.86 -1.96
CA LYS A 59 3.78 -79.99 -2.12
C LYS A 59 3.65 -79.09 -3.36
N LYS A 60 3.25 -79.64 -4.51
CA LYS A 60 3.01 -78.85 -5.73
C LYS A 60 1.92 -77.81 -5.56
N GLN A 61 0.80 -78.17 -4.93
CA GLN A 61 -0.30 -77.23 -4.65
C GLN A 61 0.14 -76.12 -3.70
N LEU A 62 0.92 -76.44 -2.66
CA LEU A 62 1.46 -75.46 -1.73
C LEU A 62 2.45 -74.51 -2.44
N GLU A 63 3.34 -75.03 -3.29
CA GLU A 63 4.27 -74.23 -4.09
C GLU A 63 3.53 -73.28 -5.05
N GLU A 64 2.48 -73.76 -5.71
CA GLU A 64 1.66 -72.96 -6.62
C GLU A 64 0.86 -71.87 -5.88
N ALA A 65 0.22 -72.22 -4.76
CA ALA A 65 -0.49 -71.25 -3.92
C ALA A 65 0.45 -70.18 -3.37
N THR A 66 1.64 -70.58 -2.90
CA THR A 66 2.66 -69.65 -2.40
C THR A 66 3.16 -68.73 -3.51
N LYS A 67 3.36 -69.26 -4.72
CA LYS A 67 3.74 -68.47 -5.89
C LYS A 67 2.69 -67.41 -6.23
N ILE A 68 1.41 -67.78 -6.26
CA ILE A 68 0.31 -66.84 -6.52
C ILE A 68 0.25 -65.78 -5.40
N MET A 69 0.37 -66.20 -4.15
CA MET A 69 0.36 -65.29 -3.00
C MET A 69 1.48 -64.25 -3.08
N ASN A 70 2.71 -64.68 -3.37
CA ASN A 70 3.87 -63.78 -3.50
C ASN A 70 3.68 -62.79 -4.67
N GLN A 71 3.17 -63.27 -5.82
CA GLN A 71 2.86 -62.38 -6.95
C GLN A 71 1.78 -61.35 -6.62
N PHE A 72 0.76 -61.76 -5.87
CA PHE A 72 -0.28 -60.84 -5.40
C PHE A 72 0.29 -59.81 -4.42
N GLN A 73 1.08 -60.24 -3.43
CA GLN A 73 1.70 -59.35 -2.44
C GLN A 73 2.61 -58.31 -3.11
N GLU A 74 3.40 -58.71 -4.10
CA GLU A 74 4.28 -57.80 -4.84
C GLU A 74 3.46 -56.77 -5.65
N ARG A 75 2.43 -57.22 -6.37
CA ARG A 75 1.52 -56.32 -7.10
C ARG A 75 0.83 -55.34 -6.15
N PHE A 76 0.31 -55.83 -5.03
CA PHE A 76 -0.36 -55.01 -4.03
C PHE A 76 0.59 -53.97 -3.42
N LYS A 77 1.82 -54.36 -3.08
CA LYS A 77 2.86 -53.46 -2.59
C LYS A 77 3.11 -52.31 -3.58
N ASN A 78 3.26 -52.64 -4.87
CA ASN A 78 3.47 -51.64 -5.92
C ASN A 78 2.28 -50.66 -6.06
N HIS A 79 1.05 -51.19 -6.01
CA HIS A 79 -0.17 -50.35 -6.03
C HIS A 79 -0.21 -49.39 -4.83
N LEU A 80 0.10 -49.90 -3.64
CA LEU A 80 0.08 -49.13 -2.41
C LEU A 80 1.17 -48.04 -2.41
N THR A 81 2.37 -48.33 -2.91
CA THR A 81 3.44 -47.33 -3.03
C THR A 81 3.06 -46.21 -4.00
N ASP A 82 2.47 -46.55 -5.15
CA ASP A 82 2.06 -45.55 -6.14
C ASP A 82 0.92 -44.68 -5.60
N LEU A 83 -0.05 -45.30 -4.91
CA LEU A 83 -1.17 -44.57 -4.31
C LEU A 83 -0.69 -43.58 -3.24
N LYS A 84 0.18 -44.03 -2.32
CA LYS A 84 0.76 -43.16 -1.27
C LYS A 84 1.50 -41.98 -1.86
N PHE A 85 2.25 -42.19 -2.96
CA PHE A 85 2.98 -41.12 -3.61
C PHE A 85 2.06 -40.11 -4.31
N ILE A 86 0.97 -40.57 -4.94
CA ILE A 86 -0.05 -39.69 -5.52
C ILE A 86 -0.72 -38.84 -4.43
N GLU A 87 -1.12 -39.46 -3.31
CA GLU A 87 -1.73 -38.75 -2.17
C GLU A 87 -0.78 -37.70 -1.59
N LEU A 88 0.49 -38.06 -1.42
CA LEU A 88 1.54 -37.15 -0.95
C LEU A 88 1.74 -35.97 -1.89
N THR A 89 1.78 -36.21 -3.21
CA THR A 89 1.89 -35.16 -4.23
C THR A 89 0.68 -34.21 -4.16
N ASN A 90 -0.54 -34.76 -4.08
CA ASN A 90 -1.75 -33.96 -3.96
C ASN A 90 -1.75 -33.13 -2.68
N ARG A 91 -1.29 -33.69 -1.57
CA ARG A 91 -1.15 -32.99 -0.29
C ARG A 91 -0.21 -31.79 -0.40
N TRP A 92 0.98 -31.96 -0.97
CA TRP A 92 1.91 -30.85 -1.21
C TRP A 92 1.28 -29.71 -2.02
N ILE A 93 0.58 -30.06 -3.11
CA ILE A 93 -0.12 -29.06 -3.93
C ILE A 93 -1.22 -28.36 -3.14
N SER A 94 -2.05 -29.09 -2.41
CA SER A 94 -3.13 -28.51 -1.60
C SER A 94 -2.59 -27.61 -0.48
N GLU A 95 -1.53 -28.03 0.22
CA GLU A 95 -0.86 -27.22 1.24
C GLU A 95 -0.29 -25.93 0.65
N THR A 96 0.32 -26.00 -0.53
CA THR A 96 0.84 -24.84 -1.27
C THR A 96 -0.28 -23.85 -1.59
N GLN A 97 -1.42 -24.33 -2.11
CA GLN A 97 -2.57 -23.49 -2.40
C GLN A 97 -3.14 -22.82 -1.15
N VAL A 98 -3.19 -23.52 -0.02
CA VAL A 98 -3.67 -22.96 1.26
C VAL A 98 -2.73 -21.85 1.73
N LYS A 99 -1.41 -22.07 1.70
CA LYS A 99 -0.40 -21.05 2.06
C LYS A 99 -0.53 -19.81 1.16
N ILE A 100 -0.67 -19.98 -0.15
CA ILE A 100 -0.89 -18.87 -1.10
C ILE A 100 -2.18 -18.12 -0.78
N LYS A 101 -3.28 -18.83 -0.55
CA LYS A 101 -4.57 -18.21 -0.20
C LYS A 101 -4.51 -17.43 1.12
N ALA A 102 -3.71 -17.88 2.08
CA ALA A 102 -3.50 -17.15 3.33
C ALA A 102 -2.81 -15.80 3.07
N GLU A 103 -1.75 -15.75 2.26
CA GLU A 103 -1.08 -14.48 1.90
C GLU A 103 -2.00 -13.54 1.09
N VAL A 104 -2.83 -14.10 0.20
CA VAL A 104 -3.88 -13.35 -0.52
C VAL A 104 -4.91 -12.77 0.46
N ALA A 105 -5.33 -13.55 1.46
CA ALA A 105 -6.27 -13.08 2.48
C ALA A 105 -5.69 -11.92 3.31
N ILE A 106 -4.41 -11.98 3.68
CA ILE A 106 -3.70 -10.90 4.37
C ILE A 106 -3.68 -9.63 3.50
N ASN A 107 -3.34 -9.76 2.20
CA ASN A 107 -3.33 -8.61 1.30
C ASN A 107 -4.71 -7.96 1.15
N ASN A 108 -5.77 -8.78 1.04
CA ASN A 108 -7.14 -8.31 0.98
C ASN A 108 -7.57 -7.63 2.28
N GLN A 109 -7.19 -8.17 3.44
CA GLN A 109 -7.47 -7.57 4.74
C GLN A 109 -6.83 -6.17 4.85
N ASN A 110 -5.56 -6.03 4.46
CA ASN A 110 -4.88 -4.73 4.42
C ASN A 110 -5.60 -3.73 3.50
N ALA A 111 -6.16 -4.20 2.37
CA ALA A 111 -6.93 -3.37 1.46
C ALA A 111 -8.23 -2.87 2.10
N GLN A 112 -8.94 -3.78 2.78
CA GLN A 112 -10.19 -3.45 3.47
C GLN A 112 -9.97 -2.47 4.63
N ILE A 113 -8.90 -2.64 5.41
CA ILE A 113 -8.55 -1.69 6.49
C ILE A 113 -8.41 -0.27 5.93
N LEU A 114 -7.62 -0.09 4.87
CA LEU A 114 -7.46 1.20 4.21
C LEU A 114 -8.78 1.75 3.68
N LYS A 115 -9.58 0.91 3.01
CA LYS A 115 -10.88 1.30 2.47
C LYS A 115 -11.83 1.77 3.58
N THR A 116 -11.87 1.08 4.70
CA THR A 116 -12.68 1.46 5.88
C THR A 116 -12.20 2.77 6.48
N LEU A 117 -10.89 2.95 6.65
CA LEU A 117 -10.32 4.18 7.20
C LEU A 117 -10.61 5.39 6.29
N ILE A 118 -10.39 5.26 4.98
CA ILE A 118 -10.68 6.33 4.00
C ILE A 118 -12.19 6.63 3.98
N GLY A 119 -13.05 5.60 4.04
CA GLY A 119 -14.51 5.79 4.12
C GLY A 119 -14.94 6.53 5.39
N ALA A 120 -14.37 6.17 6.55
CA ALA A 120 -14.62 6.86 7.81
C ALA A 120 -14.16 8.33 7.75
N TYR A 121 -12.99 8.58 7.16
CA TYR A 121 -12.46 9.92 6.94
C TYR A 121 -13.38 10.77 6.06
N GLN A 122 -13.92 10.21 4.97
CA GLN A 122 -14.91 10.88 4.11
C GLN A 122 -16.19 11.23 4.87
N VAL A 123 -16.73 10.29 5.65
CA VAL A 123 -17.97 10.51 6.42
C VAL A 123 -17.78 11.61 7.46
N LYS A 124 -16.65 11.64 8.18
CA LYS A 124 -16.35 12.70 9.16
C LYS A 124 -16.12 14.05 8.51
N MET A 125 -15.42 14.10 7.38
CA MET A 125 -15.28 15.34 6.59
C MET A 125 -16.64 15.91 6.17
N ASP A 126 -17.52 15.05 5.66
CA ASP A 126 -18.84 15.44 5.19
C ASP A 126 -19.79 15.83 6.34
N SER A 127 -19.64 15.27 7.54
CA SER A 127 -20.47 15.66 8.69
C SER A 127 -20.16 17.08 9.18
N ILE A 128 -18.90 17.53 9.06
CA ILE A 128 -18.52 18.91 9.39
C ILE A 128 -18.90 19.89 8.28
N LEU A 129 -18.66 19.52 7.01
CA LEU A 129 -18.94 20.41 5.87
C LEU A 129 -20.44 20.54 5.59
N ASN A 130 -21.21 19.47 5.77
CA ASN A 130 -22.63 19.40 5.51
C ASN A 130 -23.37 18.81 6.73
N PRO A 131 -23.51 19.58 7.81
CA PRO A 131 -24.14 19.12 9.05
C PRO A 131 -25.61 18.76 8.82
N ASN A 132 -26.01 17.59 9.31
CA ASN A 132 -27.39 17.11 9.32
C ASN A 132 -27.67 16.40 10.65
N LEU A 133 -28.93 16.42 11.12
CA LEU A 133 -29.38 15.82 12.38
C LEU A 133 -29.03 14.33 12.52
N ASP A 134 -28.92 13.61 11.40
CA ASP A 134 -28.63 12.17 11.37
C ASP A 134 -27.13 11.83 11.33
N LYS A 135 -26.23 12.82 11.22
CA LYS A 135 -24.78 12.58 11.11
C LYS A 135 -24.08 12.77 12.46
N PRO A 136 -23.11 11.91 12.81
CA PRO A 136 -22.32 12.10 14.03
C PRO A 136 -21.48 13.38 13.92
N LEU A 137 -21.52 14.21 14.97
CA LEU A 137 -20.62 15.35 15.11
C LEU A 137 -19.18 14.82 15.17
N ALA A 138 -18.35 15.26 14.23
CA ALA A 138 -16.92 14.99 14.23
C ALA A 138 -16.16 16.25 14.62
N THR A 139 -15.04 16.07 15.31
CA THR A 139 -14.12 17.16 15.66
C THR A 139 -12.95 17.24 14.67
N SER A 140 -12.31 18.42 14.58
CA SER A 140 -11.12 18.61 13.73
C SER A 140 -9.97 17.68 14.13
N ASP A 141 -9.80 17.41 15.43
CA ASP A 141 -8.75 16.52 15.94
C ASP A 141 -8.98 15.05 15.55
N GLU A 142 -10.24 14.57 15.58
CA GLU A 142 -10.58 13.23 15.11
C GLU A 142 -10.28 13.02 13.62
N ILE A 143 -10.38 14.08 12.81
CA ILE A 143 -10.03 14.04 11.39
C ILE A 143 -8.52 13.94 11.21
N ARG A 144 -7.75 14.72 11.97
CA ARG A 144 -6.27 14.66 11.97
C ARG A 144 -5.77 13.28 12.40
N GLU A 145 -6.36 12.70 13.45
CA GLU A 145 -5.98 11.38 13.92
C GLU A 145 -6.21 10.31 12.83
N LEU A 146 -7.40 10.32 12.20
CA LEU A 146 -7.69 9.42 11.08
C LEU A 146 -6.75 9.63 9.89
N PHE A 147 -6.41 10.88 9.58
CA PHE A 147 -5.45 11.20 8.53
C PHE A 147 -4.10 10.53 8.79
N HIS A 148 -3.53 10.68 9.99
CA HIS A 148 -2.26 10.05 10.36
C HIS A 148 -2.33 8.52 10.30
N GLN A 149 -3.45 7.93 10.76
CA GLN A 149 -3.66 6.48 10.66
C GLN A 149 -3.68 6.02 9.20
N ILE A 150 -4.36 6.75 8.30
CA ILE A 150 -4.40 6.42 6.87
C ILE A 150 -3.00 6.51 6.28
N VAL A 151 -2.30 7.62 6.50
CA VAL A 151 -0.92 7.81 6.00
C VAL A 151 -0.04 6.63 6.39
N LEU A 152 -0.01 6.25 7.68
CA LEU A 152 0.78 5.11 8.13
C LEU A 152 0.41 3.81 7.40
N ASN A 153 -0.89 3.47 7.32
CA ASN A 153 -1.36 2.26 6.65
C ASN A 153 -1.05 2.27 5.14
N THR A 154 -0.96 3.44 4.48
CA THR A 154 -0.57 3.51 3.07
C THR A 154 0.89 3.11 2.87
N TYR A 155 1.81 3.56 3.74
CA TYR A 155 3.22 3.14 3.65
C TYR A 155 3.40 1.66 4.01
N GLU A 156 2.67 1.14 5.01
CA GLU A 156 2.68 -0.30 5.34
C GLU A 156 2.26 -1.15 4.14
N ARG A 157 1.18 -0.76 3.46
CA ARG A 157 0.72 -1.45 2.26
C ARG A 157 1.70 -1.31 1.09
N ALA A 158 2.29 -0.14 0.90
CA ALA A 158 3.26 0.10 -0.18
C ALA A 158 4.53 -0.74 -0.01
N LEU A 159 5.01 -0.90 1.24
CA LEU A 159 6.13 -1.79 1.57
C LEU A 159 5.75 -3.26 1.39
N TYR A 160 4.57 -3.67 1.86
CA TYR A 160 4.10 -5.05 1.70
C TYR A 160 3.93 -5.46 0.23
N LEU A 161 3.48 -4.54 -0.62
CA LEU A 161 3.37 -4.76 -2.07
C LEU A 161 4.69 -4.51 -2.81
N GLN A 162 5.73 -3.99 -2.15
CA GLN A 162 7.00 -3.59 -2.75
C GLN A 162 6.80 -2.74 -4.02
N CYS A 163 5.92 -1.73 -3.93
CA CYS A 163 5.49 -0.95 -5.08
C CYS A 163 5.90 0.53 -5.02
N LEU A 164 6.76 0.91 -4.07
CA LEU A 164 7.34 2.26 -4.03
C LEU A 164 8.37 2.43 -5.15
N ASN A 165 8.36 3.57 -5.84
CA ASN A 165 9.40 3.90 -6.81
C ASN A 165 10.76 4.10 -6.09
N ASN A 166 11.84 3.57 -6.67
CA ASN A 166 13.18 3.48 -6.04
C ASN A 166 13.80 4.81 -5.60
N GLU A 167 13.27 5.94 -6.06
CA GLU A 167 13.75 7.28 -5.74
C GLU A 167 13.07 7.91 -4.51
N LEU A 168 12.03 7.25 -3.96
CA LEU A 168 11.24 7.82 -2.87
C LEU A 168 11.88 7.59 -1.50
N ALA A 169 12.16 8.68 -0.78
CA ALA A 169 12.52 8.62 0.63
C ALA A 169 11.24 8.58 1.50
N ILE A 170 11.16 7.59 2.41
CA ILE A 170 10.06 7.53 3.40
C ILE A 170 10.28 8.63 4.45
N PRO A 171 9.24 9.42 4.80
CA PRO A 171 9.35 10.44 5.85
C PRO A 171 9.82 9.87 7.19
N ALA A 172 10.71 10.59 7.88
CA ALA A 172 11.32 10.13 9.14
C ALA A 172 10.28 9.88 10.27
N SER A 173 9.21 10.66 10.30
CA SER A 173 8.05 10.50 11.20
C SER A 173 7.39 9.12 11.05
N ILE A 174 7.34 8.61 9.83
CA ILE A 174 6.72 7.33 9.49
C ILE A 174 7.69 6.18 9.75
N ILE A 175 8.98 6.38 9.49
CA ILE A 175 10.03 5.37 9.71
C ILE A 175 10.00 4.83 11.15
N ASN A 176 9.85 5.68 12.16
CA ASN A 176 9.85 5.23 13.55
C ASN A 176 8.67 4.29 13.85
N ASN A 177 7.47 4.65 13.39
CA ASN A 177 6.27 3.80 13.54
C ASN A 177 6.40 2.46 12.78
N LEU A 178 7.04 2.47 11.60
CA LEU A 178 7.28 1.26 10.82
C LEU A 178 8.35 0.36 11.45
N LYS A 179 9.35 0.93 12.12
CA LYS A 179 10.37 0.19 12.88
C LYS A 179 9.77 -0.56 14.06
N ASP A 180 8.88 0.07 14.82
CA ASP A 180 8.21 -0.56 15.96
C ASP A 180 7.38 -1.78 15.54
N LYS A 181 6.89 -1.80 14.29
CA LYS A 181 6.20 -2.92 13.67
C LYS A 181 7.10 -3.93 12.96
N GLY A 182 8.42 -3.73 12.99
CA GLY A 182 9.40 -4.65 12.38
C GLY A 182 9.39 -4.68 10.84
N LEU A 183 8.80 -3.68 10.19
CA LEU A 183 8.69 -3.60 8.72
C LEU A 183 9.95 -3.02 8.05
N ILE A 184 10.81 -2.34 8.81
CA ILE A 184 12.09 -1.80 8.36
C ILE A 184 13.19 -2.32 9.31
N VAL A 185 14.20 -2.99 8.75
CA VAL A 185 15.39 -3.45 9.50
C VAL A 185 16.55 -2.48 9.24
N GLU A 186 17.34 -2.16 10.27
CA GLU A 186 18.57 -1.37 10.09
C GLU A 186 19.46 -1.97 9.00
N LYS A 187 20.00 -1.11 8.14
CA LYS A 187 20.87 -1.47 7.01
C LYS A 187 21.95 -2.45 7.45
N VAL A 188 21.83 -3.72 7.04
CA VAL A 188 23.01 -4.48 6.64
C VAL A 188 23.38 -3.96 5.24
N SER A 189 24.63 -3.51 5.11
CA SER A 189 25.24 -2.90 3.92
C SER A 189 24.62 -3.32 2.58
N CYS A 190 24.15 -2.35 1.78
CA CYS A 190 23.59 -2.52 0.44
C CYS A 190 24.64 -2.88 -0.63
N ALA A 191 25.66 -3.67 -0.31
CA ALA A 191 26.66 -4.13 -1.27
C ALA A 191 26.34 -5.51 -1.89
N ASP A 192 25.44 -6.31 -1.30
CA ASP A 192 25.26 -7.71 -1.72
C ASP A 192 23.90 -8.04 -2.36
N LEU A 193 23.08 -7.03 -2.72
CA LEU A 193 21.68 -7.24 -3.16
C LEU A 193 21.39 -6.95 -4.64
N PHE A 194 22.40 -6.77 -5.50
CA PHE A 194 22.16 -6.36 -6.90
C PHE A 194 22.99 -7.07 -7.99
N ASP A 195 23.40 -8.32 -7.80
CA ASP A 195 24.10 -9.07 -8.87
C ASP A 195 23.37 -10.30 -9.45
N ASP A 196 22.23 -10.75 -8.91
CA ASP A 196 21.60 -12.00 -9.38
C ASP A 196 20.29 -11.87 -10.17
N VAL A 197 19.80 -10.65 -10.45
CA VAL A 197 18.55 -10.44 -11.22
C VAL A 197 18.79 -10.06 -12.69
N CYS A 198 20.00 -9.64 -13.09
CA CYS A 198 20.31 -9.29 -14.48
C CYS A 198 20.93 -10.42 -15.33
N SER A 199 21.24 -11.58 -14.75
CA SER A 199 21.89 -12.69 -15.46
C SER A 199 20.93 -13.68 -16.15
N HIS A 200 19.61 -13.54 -15.97
CA HIS A 200 18.62 -14.48 -16.52
C HIS A 200 17.69 -13.95 -17.62
N GLN A 201 17.95 -12.74 -18.15
CA GLN A 201 17.21 -12.19 -19.31
C GLN A 201 18.02 -12.07 -20.61
N LYS A 202 19.24 -12.65 -20.69
CA LYS A 202 19.99 -12.79 -21.95
C LYS A 202 20.20 -14.24 -22.31
N LEU A 203 19.14 -14.93 -22.73
CA LEU A 203 19.22 -16.17 -23.52
C LEU A 203 17.84 -16.49 -24.13
N GLN A 204 17.25 -15.52 -24.84
CA GLN A 204 16.20 -15.77 -25.83
C GLN A 204 16.01 -14.49 -26.65
N THR A 205 16.80 -14.36 -27.72
CA THR A 205 16.49 -13.65 -28.99
C THR A 205 17.81 -13.39 -29.73
N GLN A 206 18.16 -14.24 -30.70
CA GLN A 206 18.97 -13.84 -31.85
C GLN A 206 18.88 -14.86 -33.00
N THR A 207 17.85 -14.64 -33.81
CA THR A 207 17.80 -14.80 -35.28
C THR A 207 16.60 -13.93 -35.65
N VAL A 208 16.74 -12.79 -36.33
CA VAL A 208 16.97 -12.63 -37.77
C VAL A 208 17.28 -11.14 -38.04
N ALA A 209 18.08 -10.89 -39.10
CA ALA A 209 18.34 -9.62 -39.79
C ALA A 209 19.19 -8.58 -39.02
N GLY A 210 20.21 -7.96 -39.61
CA GLY A 210 20.42 -7.69 -41.03
C GLY A 210 20.41 -6.17 -41.24
N ALA A 211 21.61 -5.60 -41.26
CA ALA A 211 22.01 -4.34 -41.90
C ALA A 211 21.38 -3.00 -41.46
N SER A 212 22.30 -2.11 -41.05
CA SER A 212 22.41 -0.68 -41.43
C SER A 212 22.21 0.35 -40.32
N SER A 213 23.33 0.82 -39.78
CA SER A 213 23.61 2.21 -39.36
C SER A 213 25.09 2.25 -38.96
N ALA A 214 25.87 3.32 -39.12
CA ALA A 214 25.69 4.60 -39.75
C ALA A 214 27.08 5.19 -40.02
N ILE A 215 27.06 6.15 -40.92
CA ILE A 215 28.12 7.05 -41.38
C ILE A 215 28.57 8.02 -40.26
N ARG A 216 29.84 8.46 -40.39
CA ARG A 216 30.52 9.62 -39.76
C ARG A 216 30.86 9.46 -38.28
N SER A 217 32.00 9.93 -37.76
CA SER A 217 33.27 10.45 -38.26
C SER A 217 34.05 10.87 -37.02
N LEU A 218 35.37 10.70 -37.00
CA LEU A 218 36.36 11.71 -36.59
C LEU A 218 37.75 11.05 -36.62
N GLY A 219 38.67 11.69 -37.35
CA GLY A 219 39.96 11.13 -37.71
C GLY A 219 41.06 11.32 -36.67
N LYS A 220 42.12 10.52 -36.84
CA LYS A 220 43.52 10.96 -36.97
C LYS A 220 44.38 9.74 -37.36
N LYS A 221 45.11 9.87 -38.47
CA LYS A 221 46.17 9.00 -39.01
C LYS A 221 47.55 9.55 -38.57
N PRO A 222 48.70 8.96 -38.97
CA PRO A 222 49.08 7.54 -39.13
C PRO A 222 50.50 7.28 -38.56
N LYS A 223 51.01 6.04 -38.65
CA LYS A 223 52.41 5.76 -39.03
C LYS A 223 52.54 4.39 -39.72
N GLU A 224 53.28 4.39 -40.81
CA GLU A 224 53.58 3.31 -41.78
C GLU A 224 54.53 2.24 -41.22
N ASN A 225 54.41 1.01 -41.72
CA ASN A 225 55.43 0.37 -42.58
C ASN A 225 55.03 -1.07 -42.97
N ASP A 226 54.49 -1.20 -44.19
CA ASP A 226 55.09 -1.90 -45.33
C ASP A 226 55.88 -3.22 -45.11
N LYS A 227 55.38 -4.35 -45.67
CA LYS A 227 55.95 -5.03 -46.87
C LYS A 227 55.44 -6.48 -47.06
N ASN A 228 54.75 -6.67 -48.20
CA ASN A 228 54.86 -7.72 -49.22
C ASN A 228 55.23 -9.18 -48.84
N HIS A 229 54.42 -10.17 -49.25
CA HIS A 229 54.50 -10.79 -50.59
C HIS A 229 53.55 -11.99 -50.81
N ARG A 230 53.00 -12.02 -52.03
CA ARG A 230 52.73 -13.15 -52.95
C ARG A 230 51.57 -14.15 -52.73
N LEU A 231 50.59 -13.92 -53.59
CA LEU A 231 49.65 -14.80 -54.30
C LEU A 231 50.16 -16.20 -54.71
N SER A 232 49.17 -17.10 -54.85
CA SER A 232 48.96 -18.15 -55.88
C SER A 232 48.89 -19.56 -55.27
N ILE A 233 48.05 -20.53 -55.66
CA ILE A 233 47.05 -20.68 -56.72
C ILE A 233 46.39 -22.08 -56.48
N ILE A 234 45.10 -22.22 -56.81
CA ILE A 234 44.37 -23.41 -57.32
C ILE A 234 44.28 -24.71 -56.48
N GLU A 235 43.05 -24.95 -55.99
CA GLU A 235 42.11 -25.99 -56.48
C GLU A 235 42.49 -27.50 -56.55
N SER A 236 41.60 -28.29 -55.95
CA SER A 236 41.14 -29.64 -56.35
C SER A 236 42.10 -30.84 -56.26
N SER A 237 41.77 -31.80 -55.40
CA SER A 237 41.14 -33.07 -55.82
C SER A 237 41.29 -34.18 -54.78
N ILE A 238 40.25 -35.01 -54.77
CA ILE A 238 40.02 -36.28 -54.08
C ILE A 238 41.18 -37.25 -54.33
N GLU A 239 41.66 -37.96 -53.31
CA GLU A 239 41.79 -39.43 -53.32
C GLU A 239 42.21 -40.02 -51.97
N GLU A 240 41.79 -41.28 -51.81
CA GLU A 240 41.76 -42.10 -50.61
C GLU A 240 43.14 -42.49 -50.08
N GLY A 241 43.25 -42.59 -48.76
CA GLY A 241 44.44 -43.11 -48.09
C GLY A 241 44.09 -43.54 -46.67
N THR A 242 43.80 -44.83 -46.52
CA THR A 242 43.68 -45.53 -45.25
C THR A 242 44.95 -45.34 -44.41
N THR A 243 44.81 -44.91 -43.16
CA THR A 243 45.61 -45.41 -42.01
C THR A 243 45.09 -44.83 -40.70
N THR A 244 44.95 -45.75 -39.76
CA THR A 244 44.37 -45.62 -38.43
C THR A 244 45.21 -44.74 -37.51
N ALA A 245 44.62 -43.69 -36.93
CA ALA A 245 45.16 -43.03 -35.75
C ALA A 245 44.02 -42.59 -34.81
N SER A 246 43.98 -43.24 -33.65
CA SER A 246 43.05 -43.05 -32.55
C SER A 246 42.98 -41.58 -32.09
N ARG A 247 41.86 -40.90 -32.37
CA ARG A 247 41.42 -39.73 -31.60
C ARG A 247 40.50 -40.22 -30.49
N ARG A 248 41.01 -40.16 -29.26
CA ARG A 248 40.21 -40.36 -28.05
C ARG A 248 39.18 -39.22 -27.98
N ASP A 249 37.93 -39.56 -28.19
CA ASP A 249 36.81 -38.74 -27.74
C ASP A 249 36.96 -38.51 -26.23
N ARG A 250 37.01 -37.24 -25.83
CA ARG A 250 36.79 -36.88 -24.42
C ARG A 250 35.32 -37.18 -24.13
N PRO A 251 35.00 -38.05 -23.18
CA PRO A 251 33.61 -38.26 -22.79
C PRO A 251 33.10 -36.96 -22.17
N SER A 252 31.94 -36.50 -22.65
CA SER A 252 31.15 -35.44 -22.01
C SER A 252 31.01 -35.80 -20.53
N ARG A 253 31.54 -34.97 -19.63
CA ARG A 253 31.40 -35.17 -18.18
C ARG A 253 29.91 -35.28 -17.89
N ALA A 254 29.49 -36.43 -17.35
CA ALA A 254 28.15 -36.59 -16.81
C ALA A 254 27.90 -35.48 -15.78
N ARG A 255 26.80 -34.74 -15.92
CA ARG A 255 26.42 -33.68 -14.99
C ARG A 255 26.32 -34.26 -13.58
N THR A 256 26.86 -33.54 -12.61
CA THR A 256 26.79 -33.95 -11.20
C THR A 256 25.32 -33.94 -10.75
N ARG A 257 24.90 -34.82 -9.82
CA ARG A 257 23.50 -34.90 -9.32
C ARG A 257 22.98 -33.51 -8.91
N ASP A 258 23.80 -32.70 -8.26
CA ASP A 258 23.46 -31.33 -7.84
C ASP A 258 23.25 -30.36 -9.02
N GLU A 259 23.93 -30.55 -10.14
CA GLU A 259 23.75 -29.74 -11.37
C GLU A 259 22.43 -30.05 -12.08
N ILE A 260 21.92 -31.26 -11.93
CA ILE A 260 20.61 -31.67 -12.47
C ILE A 260 19.49 -31.07 -11.60
N TYR A 261 19.65 -31.08 -10.27
CA TYR A 261 18.69 -30.46 -9.35
C TYR A 261 18.56 -28.95 -9.55
N ARG A 262 19.65 -28.26 -9.89
CA ARG A 262 19.62 -26.83 -10.24
C ARG A 262 18.65 -26.47 -11.35
N ILE A 263 18.46 -27.37 -12.32
CA ILE A 263 17.55 -27.14 -13.46
C ILE A 263 16.09 -27.02 -12.98
N TYR A 264 15.78 -27.65 -11.84
CA TYR A 264 14.44 -27.68 -11.26
C TYR A 264 14.21 -26.63 -10.17
N CYS A 265 15.26 -25.95 -9.67
CA CYS A 265 15.19 -24.88 -8.68
C CYS A 265 14.75 -23.52 -9.29
N VAL A 266 13.60 -23.49 -9.96
CA VAL A 266 13.16 -22.33 -10.76
C VAL A 266 12.79 -21.11 -9.88
N PHE A 267 12.46 -21.31 -8.61
CA PHE A 267 12.10 -20.23 -7.67
C PHE A 267 13.28 -19.74 -6.80
N GLY A 268 14.51 -20.12 -7.17
CA GLY A 268 15.76 -19.78 -6.48
C GLY A 268 16.25 -20.87 -5.52
N GLU A 269 17.55 -20.86 -5.24
CA GLU A 269 18.19 -21.84 -4.33
C GLU A 269 18.07 -21.47 -2.85
N LYS A 270 17.86 -20.18 -2.56
CA LYS A 270 17.85 -19.65 -1.19
C LYS A 270 16.51 -19.02 -0.85
N LYS A 271 16.28 -18.87 0.46
CA LYS A 271 15.17 -18.10 0.99
C LYS A 271 15.27 -16.64 0.54
N HIS A 272 14.23 -16.14 -0.12
CA HIS A 272 14.09 -14.72 -0.43
C HIS A 272 13.99 -13.96 0.90
N PRO A 273 14.87 -12.97 1.15
CA PRO A 273 14.92 -12.25 2.42
C PRO A 273 13.74 -11.27 2.61
N GLY A 274 13.05 -10.93 1.52
CA GLY A 274 11.91 -10.02 1.53
C GLY A 274 10.71 -10.55 2.33
N GLN A 275 10.03 -9.63 3.01
CA GLN A 275 8.76 -9.87 3.71
C GLN A 275 7.56 -9.35 2.91
N ASP A 276 7.78 -8.89 1.68
CA ASP A 276 6.75 -8.48 0.74
C ASP A 276 5.95 -9.68 0.22
N PHE A 277 4.79 -9.39 -0.35
CA PHE A 277 3.86 -10.40 -0.87
C PHE A 277 4.53 -11.36 -1.84
N LEU A 278 5.27 -10.86 -2.84
CA LEU A 278 5.88 -11.72 -3.86
C LEU A 278 7.02 -12.57 -3.30
N SER A 279 7.87 -12.02 -2.45
CA SER A 279 8.93 -12.78 -1.77
C SER A 279 8.36 -13.92 -0.91
N LYS A 280 7.25 -13.68 -0.20
CA LYS A 280 6.54 -14.73 0.55
C LYS A 280 5.97 -15.81 -0.36
N ILE A 281 5.33 -15.43 -1.46
CA ILE A 281 4.81 -16.40 -2.45
C ILE A 281 5.95 -17.23 -3.06
N LEU A 282 7.05 -16.60 -3.47
CA LEU A 282 8.23 -17.29 -4.02
C LEU A 282 8.84 -18.25 -2.99
N ASN A 283 8.89 -17.86 -1.71
CA ASN A 283 9.33 -18.74 -0.63
C ASN A 283 8.43 -19.97 -0.45
N ILE A 284 7.11 -19.80 -0.53
CA ILE A 284 6.13 -20.90 -0.48
C ILE A 284 6.31 -21.85 -1.67
N LEU A 285 6.46 -21.30 -2.88
CA LEU A 285 6.64 -22.09 -4.11
C LEU A 285 7.98 -22.84 -4.10
N ARG A 286 9.06 -22.22 -3.59
CA ARG A 286 10.36 -22.87 -3.42
C ARG A 286 10.26 -24.06 -2.45
N GLU A 287 9.70 -23.86 -1.26
CA GLU A 287 9.52 -24.93 -0.25
C GLU A 287 8.72 -26.11 -0.84
N SER A 288 7.66 -25.81 -1.59
CA SER A 288 6.85 -26.81 -2.29
C SER A 288 7.65 -27.58 -3.35
N THR A 289 8.48 -26.87 -4.13
CA THR A 289 9.34 -27.47 -5.15
C THR A 289 10.38 -28.40 -4.53
N GLU A 290 11.09 -27.94 -3.50
CA GLU A 290 12.07 -28.75 -2.77
C GLU A 290 11.42 -30.02 -2.16
N GLY A 291 10.25 -29.85 -1.54
CA GLY A 291 9.47 -30.95 -0.98
C GLY A 291 9.05 -31.97 -2.04
N LEU A 292 8.46 -31.52 -3.14
CA LEU A 292 8.01 -32.39 -4.23
C LEU A 292 9.17 -33.13 -4.91
N LEU A 293 10.30 -32.46 -5.15
CA LEU A 293 11.49 -33.07 -5.76
C LEU A 293 12.12 -34.11 -4.85
N THR A 294 12.24 -33.83 -3.55
CA THR A 294 12.80 -34.78 -2.57
C THR A 294 11.96 -36.06 -2.48
N HIS A 295 10.64 -35.92 -2.37
CA HIS A 295 9.75 -37.08 -2.26
C HIS A 295 9.63 -37.86 -3.57
N SER A 296 9.69 -37.18 -4.72
CA SER A 296 9.69 -37.85 -6.02
C SER A 296 11.00 -38.58 -6.29
N GLU A 297 12.16 -38.04 -5.89
CA GLU A 297 13.43 -38.76 -5.98
C GLU A 297 13.39 -40.08 -5.22
N MET A 298 12.91 -40.05 -3.96
CA MET A 298 12.75 -41.26 -3.15
C MET A 298 11.83 -42.26 -3.83
N PHE A 299 10.69 -41.82 -4.35
CA PHE A 299 9.72 -42.67 -5.02
C PHE A 299 10.28 -43.33 -6.29
N TYR A 300 10.87 -42.54 -7.21
CA TYR A 300 11.38 -43.07 -8.48
C TYR A 300 12.61 -43.97 -8.29
N ARG A 301 13.42 -43.72 -7.25
CA ARG A 301 14.48 -44.63 -6.83
C ARG A 301 13.93 -45.98 -6.35
N ASP A 302 12.90 -45.95 -5.51
CA ASP A 302 12.30 -47.16 -4.93
C ASP A 302 11.43 -47.94 -5.95
N LYS A 303 10.83 -47.23 -6.92
CA LYS A 303 10.12 -47.81 -8.07
C LYS A 303 11.08 -48.64 -8.94
N GLY A 304 12.26 -48.11 -9.23
CA GLY A 304 13.17 -48.67 -10.21
C GLY A 304 12.53 -48.75 -11.61
N ASN A 305 12.79 -49.83 -12.33
CA ASN A 305 12.34 -49.98 -13.73
C ASN A 305 10.91 -50.52 -13.89
N ARG A 306 10.16 -50.72 -12.80
CA ARG A 306 8.78 -51.21 -12.91
C ARG A 306 7.87 -50.13 -13.54
N PRO A 307 6.85 -50.51 -14.33
CA PRO A 307 5.86 -49.57 -14.83
C PRO A 307 5.02 -49.01 -13.67
N VAL A 308 4.47 -47.80 -13.84
CA VAL A 308 3.52 -47.26 -12.87
C VAL A 308 2.19 -48.00 -12.97
N THR A 309 1.54 -48.15 -11.84
CA THR A 309 0.23 -48.81 -11.76
C THR A 309 -0.89 -47.93 -12.30
N ARG A 310 -0.71 -46.59 -12.27
CA ARG A 310 -1.73 -45.60 -12.62
C ARG A 310 -1.17 -44.52 -13.57
N PRO A 311 -0.95 -44.82 -14.86
CA PRO A 311 -0.28 -43.90 -15.81
C PRO A 311 -1.01 -42.58 -16.04
N GLN A 312 -2.33 -42.53 -15.79
CA GLN A 312 -3.12 -41.32 -15.94
C GLN A 312 -2.85 -40.28 -14.84
N ALA A 313 -2.48 -40.74 -13.64
CA ALA A 313 -2.26 -39.89 -12.47
C ALA A 313 -0.77 -39.72 -12.12
N LEU A 314 0.09 -40.61 -12.62
CA LEU A 314 1.50 -40.67 -12.28
C LEU A 314 2.35 -40.82 -13.55
N ARG A 315 3.42 -40.04 -13.65
CA ARG A 315 4.36 -40.11 -14.79
C ARG A 315 5.33 -41.28 -14.64
N GLU A 316 5.85 -41.79 -15.75
CA GLU A 316 6.75 -42.95 -15.73
C GLU A 316 8.16 -42.60 -15.28
N LYS A 317 8.62 -41.40 -15.65
CA LYS A 317 9.97 -40.88 -15.36
C LYS A 317 9.91 -39.72 -14.37
N PHE A 318 10.99 -39.60 -13.59
CA PHE A 318 11.22 -38.49 -12.68
C PHE A 318 11.16 -37.13 -13.40
N ASP A 319 11.87 -37.00 -14.52
CA ASP A 319 11.96 -35.72 -15.25
C ASP A 319 10.58 -35.24 -15.72
N GLU A 320 9.76 -36.14 -16.27
CA GLU A 320 8.40 -35.83 -16.72
C GLU A 320 7.48 -35.39 -15.56
N PHE A 321 7.63 -36.02 -14.39
CA PHE A 321 6.93 -35.61 -13.18
C PHE A 321 7.39 -34.22 -12.71
N ALA A 322 8.71 -34.01 -12.62
CA ALA A 322 9.30 -32.76 -12.17
C ALA A 322 8.86 -31.58 -13.06
N TYR A 323 8.93 -31.74 -14.39
CA TYR A 323 8.47 -30.71 -15.33
C TYR A 323 6.98 -30.40 -15.16
N SER A 324 6.13 -31.42 -15.04
CA SER A 324 4.69 -31.24 -14.88
C SER A 324 4.34 -30.52 -13.57
N MET A 325 5.05 -30.79 -12.48
CA MET A 325 4.83 -30.11 -11.19
C MET A 325 5.36 -28.67 -11.21
N ILE A 326 6.53 -28.45 -11.79
CA ILE A 326 7.11 -27.10 -11.93
C ILE A 326 6.22 -26.22 -12.81
N GLU A 327 5.70 -26.73 -13.92
CA GLU A 327 4.74 -26.03 -14.77
C GLU A 327 3.50 -25.62 -13.97
N LYS A 328 2.97 -26.53 -13.14
CA LYS A 328 1.84 -26.23 -12.26
C LYS A 328 2.15 -25.14 -11.22
N LEU A 329 3.34 -25.16 -10.62
CA LEU A 329 3.78 -24.14 -9.66
C LEU A 329 4.05 -22.79 -10.34
N LYS A 330 4.57 -22.78 -11.57
CA LYS A 330 4.72 -21.56 -12.39
C LYS A 330 3.37 -20.92 -12.69
N ASN A 331 2.34 -21.72 -12.98
CA ASN A 331 0.99 -21.20 -13.16
C ASN A 331 0.45 -20.54 -11.88
N TYR A 332 0.82 -21.03 -10.69
CA TYR A 332 0.49 -20.35 -9.43
C TYR A 332 1.27 -19.05 -9.25
N GLU A 333 2.55 -19.02 -9.61
CA GLU A 333 3.36 -17.79 -9.61
C GLU A 333 2.74 -16.71 -10.51
N GLU A 334 2.37 -17.07 -11.75
CA GLU A 334 1.76 -16.16 -12.72
C GLU A 334 0.41 -15.62 -12.23
N GLN A 335 -0.42 -16.48 -11.63
CA GLN A 335 -1.68 -16.06 -11.00
C GLN A 335 -1.45 -15.08 -9.85
N CYS A 336 -0.44 -15.33 -9.00
CA CYS A 336 -0.11 -14.44 -7.89
C CYS A 336 0.46 -13.10 -8.39
N ARG A 337 1.28 -13.12 -9.45
CA ARG A 337 1.80 -11.91 -10.10
C ARG A 337 0.67 -11.06 -10.68
N THR A 338 -0.24 -11.67 -11.43
CA THR A 338 -1.43 -10.99 -11.99
C THR A 338 -2.31 -10.39 -10.88
N TYR A 339 -2.49 -11.12 -9.77
CA TYR A 339 -3.23 -10.63 -8.61
C TYR A 339 -2.51 -9.46 -7.90
N HIS A 340 -1.19 -9.55 -7.72
CA HIS A 340 -0.36 -8.49 -7.15
C HIS A 340 -0.43 -7.21 -7.99
N GLU A 341 -0.34 -7.35 -9.31
CA GLU A 341 -0.53 -6.31 -10.29
C GLU A 341 -1.90 -5.62 -10.18
N SER A 342 -2.98 -6.40 -10.04
CA SER A 342 -4.33 -5.88 -9.79
C SER A 342 -4.42 -5.15 -8.44
N SER A 343 -3.77 -5.68 -7.40
CA SER A 343 -3.74 -5.08 -6.06
C SER A 343 -3.00 -3.74 -6.01
N ILE A 344 -1.94 -3.57 -6.81
CA ILE A 344 -1.26 -2.29 -6.98
C ILE A 344 -2.20 -1.26 -7.60
N ASN A 345 -2.97 -1.64 -8.62
CA ASN A 345 -3.90 -0.73 -9.28
C ASN A 345 -5.06 -0.31 -8.36
N GLU A 346 -5.63 -1.25 -7.61
CA GLU A 346 -6.61 -0.94 -6.55
C GLU A 346 -6.01 0.02 -5.52
N PHE A 347 -4.77 -0.22 -5.10
CA PHE A 347 -4.10 0.64 -4.14
C PHE A 347 -3.89 2.06 -4.68
N ARG A 348 -3.46 2.22 -5.94
CA ARG A 348 -3.35 3.53 -6.59
C ARG A 348 -4.68 4.28 -6.56
N PHE A 349 -5.79 3.61 -6.89
CA PHE A 349 -7.12 4.23 -6.82
C PHE A 349 -7.46 4.70 -5.40
N MET A 350 -7.14 3.91 -4.37
CA MET A 350 -7.33 4.31 -2.98
C MET A 350 -6.48 5.55 -2.61
N LEU A 351 -5.25 5.65 -3.11
CA LEU A 351 -4.39 6.83 -2.90
C LEU A 351 -4.97 8.09 -3.56
N GLU A 352 -5.48 7.99 -4.80
CA GLU A 352 -6.15 9.11 -5.46
C GLU A 352 -7.40 9.56 -4.69
N LEU A 353 -8.19 8.60 -4.19
CA LEU A 353 -9.37 8.89 -3.38
C LEU A 353 -8.99 9.59 -2.08
N PHE A 354 -7.93 9.14 -1.42
CA PHE A 354 -7.43 9.74 -0.20
C PHE A 354 -6.88 11.16 -0.43
N GLU A 355 -6.12 11.38 -1.51
CA GLU A 355 -5.61 12.70 -1.88
C GLU A 355 -6.76 13.68 -2.16
N ARG A 356 -7.78 13.26 -2.92
CA ARG A 356 -8.98 14.07 -3.17
C ARG A 356 -9.78 14.36 -1.91
N THR A 357 -9.94 13.38 -1.03
CA THR A 357 -10.68 13.59 0.21
C THR A 357 -9.91 14.55 1.13
N SER A 358 -8.59 14.42 1.19
CA SER A 358 -7.74 15.28 2.01
C SER A 358 -7.75 16.74 1.56
N SER A 359 -8.09 17.01 0.29
CA SER A 359 -8.22 18.39 -0.21
C SER A 359 -9.37 19.17 0.43
N LEU A 360 -10.29 18.50 1.13
CA LEU A 360 -11.38 19.12 1.87
C LEU A 360 -10.97 19.58 3.27
N MET A 361 -9.90 19.00 3.83
CA MET A 361 -9.43 19.30 5.18
C MET A 361 -9.07 20.78 5.40
N PRO A 362 -8.33 21.45 4.48
CA PRO A 362 -7.99 22.85 4.69
C PRO A 362 -9.21 23.75 4.79
N LYS A 363 -10.27 23.46 4.01
CA LYS A 363 -11.52 24.21 4.07
C LYS A 363 -12.12 24.20 5.46
N ILE A 364 -12.14 23.04 6.11
CA ILE A 364 -12.68 22.89 7.47
C ILE A 364 -11.86 23.71 8.46
N GLU A 365 -10.54 23.52 8.47
CA GLU A 365 -9.67 24.19 9.44
C GLU A 365 -9.68 25.72 9.29
N PHE A 366 -9.63 26.22 8.05
CA PHE A 366 -9.65 27.67 7.82
C PHE A 366 -11.02 28.29 8.05
N ASN A 367 -12.13 27.59 7.80
CA ASN A 367 -13.46 28.12 8.09
C ASN A 367 -13.68 28.30 9.60
N GLU A 368 -13.26 27.31 10.40
CA GLU A 368 -13.31 27.40 11.86
C GLU A 368 -12.48 28.59 12.37
N GLN A 369 -11.25 28.73 11.87
CA GLN A 369 -10.37 29.83 12.24
C GLN A 369 -10.93 31.20 11.82
N THR A 370 -11.49 31.29 10.61
CA THR A 370 -12.11 32.53 10.10
C THR A 370 -13.29 32.94 10.98
N PHE A 371 -14.18 32.00 11.30
CA PHE A 371 -15.32 32.24 12.18
C PHE A 371 -14.90 32.80 13.55
N GLN A 372 -13.87 32.23 14.18
CA GLN A 372 -13.36 32.74 15.45
C GLN A 372 -12.78 34.16 15.30
N SER A 373 -12.01 34.41 14.24
CA SER A 373 -11.40 35.73 14.01
C SER A 373 -12.42 36.83 13.72
N GLU A 374 -13.49 36.52 12.96
CA GLU A 374 -14.57 37.48 12.66
C GLU A 374 -15.41 37.81 13.90
N LYS A 375 -15.64 36.82 14.77
CA LYS A 375 -16.34 37.03 16.04
C LYS A 375 -15.65 38.08 16.91
N VAL A 376 -14.32 38.04 17.01
CA VAL A 376 -13.54 39.03 17.79
C VAL A 376 -13.69 40.45 17.21
N LEU A 377 -13.74 40.59 15.88
CA LEU A 377 -13.98 41.90 15.25
C LEU A 377 -15.38 42.44 15.56
N ILE A 378 -16.39 41.57 15.57
CA ILE A 378 -17.76 41.94 15.96
C ILE A 378 -17.80 42.39 17.43
N GLU A 379 -17.08 41.71 18.31
CA GLU A 379 -16.96 42.10 19.72
C GLU A 379 -16.28 43.47 19.88
N PHE A 380 -15.22 43.77 19.11
CA PHE A 380 -14.63 45.11 19.10
C PHE A 380 -15.61 46.19 18.65
N LYS A 381 -16.43 45.91 17.63
CA LYS A 381 -17.48 46.83 17.19
C LYS A 381 -18.46 47.14 18.32
N GLN A 382 -18.96 46.10 18.98
CA GLN A 382 -19.93 46.23 20.08
C GLN A 382 -19.33 46.98 21.29
N GLN A 383 -18.09 46.68 21.65
CA GLN A 383 -17.38 47.38 22.73
C GLN A 383 -17.19 48.87 22.39
N PHE A 384 -16.78 49.19 21.16
CA PHE A 384 -16.64 50.57 20.71
C PHE A 384 -17.98 51.31 20.76
N ASP A 385 -19.05 50.71 20.22
CA ASP A 385 -20.39 51.31 20.19
C ASP A 385 -20.93 51.57 21.59
N THR A 386 -20.80 50.60 22.51
CA THR A 386 -21.28 50.74 23.90
C THR A 386 -20.53 51.84 24.66
N ILE A 387 -19.21 51.93 24.51
CA ILE A 387 -18.42 52.96 25.19
C ILE A 387 -18.74 54.35 24.63
N ILE A 388 -18.74 54.52 23.30
CA ILE A 388 -18.97 55.85 22.71
C ILE A 388 -20.39 56.36 22.99
N ASP A 389 -21.41 55.49 22.93
CA ASP A 389 -22.80 55.90 23.18
C ASP A 389 -23.00 56.26 24.65
N LYS A 390 -22.36 55.55 25.59
CA LYS A 390 -22.40 55.89 27.02
C LYS A 390 -21.78 57.26 27.30
N GLU A 391 -20.58 57.51 26.77
CA GLU A 391 -19.85 58.75 26.99
C GLU A 391 -20.55 59.94 26.32
N LEU A 392 -21.13 59.73 25.12
CA LEU A 392 -21.91 60.75 24.45
C LEU A 392 -23.19 61.10 25.21
N ASN A 393 -23.90 60.10 25.74
CA ASN A 393 -25.09 60.31 26.57
C ASN A 393 -24.76 61.06 27.86
N GLN A 394 -23.68 60.69 28.56
CA GLN A 394 -23.22 61.40 29.75
C GLN A 394 -22.87 62.85 29.43
N SER A 395 -22.12 63.09 28.34
CA SER A 395 -21.75 64.43 27.91
C SER A 395 -22.96 65.27 27.50
N ASN A 396 -24.01 64.65 26.93
CA ASN A 396 -25.27 65.31 26.62
C ASN A 396 -26.06 65.70 27.89
N CYS A 397 -26.05 64.87 28.94
CA CYS A 397 -26.64 65.24 30.23
C CYS A 397 -25.90 66.43 30.89
N GLU A 398 -24.57 66.45 30.82
CA GLU A 398 -23.75 67.57 31.29
C GLU A 398 -24.05 68.86 30.49
N LYS A 399 -24.15 68.76 29.17
CA LYS A 399 -24.56 69.88 28.29
C LYS A 399 -25.92 70.44 28.66
N GLN A 400 -26.92 69.59 28.88
CA GLN A 400 -28.26 70.03 29.31
C GLN A 400 -28.22 70.74 30.67
N THR A 401 -27.42 70.24 31.60
CA THR A 401 -27.21 70.87 32.91
C THR A 401 -26.59 72.26 32.77
N ASN A 402 -25.56 72.40 31.92
CA ASN A 402 -24.91 73.69 31.63
C ASN A 402 -25.89 74.67 30.96
N LEU A 403 -26.74 74.20 30.05
CA LEU A 403 -27.80 75.00 29.41
C LEU A 403 -28.85 75.47 30.42
N GLN A 404 -29.28 74.62 31.36
CA GLN A 404 -30.25 75.00 32.40
C GLN A 404 -29.69 76.02 33.40
N GLN A 405 -28.37 76.02 33.62
CA GLN A 405 -27.71 77.00 34.46
C GLN A 405 -27.62 78.39 33.78
N LEU A 406 -27.70 78.45 32.45
CA LEU A 406 -27.65 79.70 31.69
C LEU A 406 -28.89 80.56 31.97
N ARG A 407 -28.72 81.76 32.56
CA ARG A 407 -29.82 82.70 32.84
C ARG A 407 -29.66 84.00 32.04
N PRO A 408 -30.76 84.58 31.52
CA PRO A 408 -30.72 85.89 30.87
C PRO A 408 -30.12 87.01 31.74
N THR A 409 -30.27 86.90 33.06
CA THR A 409 -29.76 87.88 34.05
C THR A 409 -28.23 87.91 34.19
N TYR A 410 -27.50 86.97 33.57
CA TYR A 410 -26.04 86.91 33.61
C TYR A 410 -25.35 87.82 32.59
N GLY A 411 -26.11 88.50 31.72
CA GLY A 411 -25.58 89.56 30.85
C GLY A 411 -25.19 90.86 31.57
N ALA A 412 -25.61 91.05 32.83
CA ALA A 412 -25.33 92.26 33.61
C ALA A 412 -23.85 92.34 34.06
N PRO A 413 -23.21 93.53 34.07
CA PRO A 413 -21.79 93.70 34.41
C PRO A 413 -21.37 93.11 35.76
N ALA A 414 -22.27 93.15 36.75
CA ALA A 414 -22.05 92.63 38.10
C ALA A 414 -22.01 91.08 38.18
N LYS A 415 -22.48 90.36 37.14
CA LYS A 415 -22.59 88.89 37.12
C LYS A 415 -21.76 88.22 36.02
N LYS A 416 -20.88 88.98 35.36
CA LYS A 416 -20.00 88.52 34.27
C LYS A 416 -19.09 87.35 34.68
N SER A 417 -18.63 87.31 35.94
CA SER A 417 -17.82 86.22 36.47
C SER A 417 -18.57 84.87 36.47
N PHE A 418 -19.89 84.88 36.71
CA PHE A 418 -20.73 83.67 36.64
C PHE A 418 -20.91 83.18 35.19
N LEU A 419 -21.09 84.10 34.23
CA LEU A 419 -21.17 83.75 32.81
C LEU A 419 -19.84 83.14 32.30
N GLN A 420 -18.70 83.71 32.70
CA GLN A 420 -17.37 83.17 32.37
C GLN A 420 -17.13 81.79 33.00
N ALA A 421 -17.62 81.54 34.22
CA ALA A 421 -17.50 80.24 34.86
C ALA A 421 -18.26 79.15 34.07
N ILE A 422 -19.50 79.42 33.65
CA ILE A 422 -20.30 78.47 32.85
C ILE A 422 -19.71 78.27 31.45
N ASP A 423 -19.23 79.35 30.80
CA ASP A 423 -18.55 79.25 29.50
C ASP A 423 -17.27 78.41 29.57
N ASN A 424 -16.47 78.58 30.63
CA ASN A 424 -15.28 77.75 30.86
C ASN A 424 -15.64 76.28 31.13
N GLN A 425 -16.73 76.03 31.86
CA GLN A 425 -17.20 74.68 32.15
C GLN A 425 -17.67 73.95 30.87
N GLU A 426 -18.37 74.65 29.98
CA GLU A 426 -18.82 74.07 28.71
C GLU A 426 -17.65 73.86 27.73
N LYS A 427 -16.70 74.79 27.65
CA LYS A 427 -15.45 74.60 26.88
C LYS A 427 -14.67 73.39 27.38
N LEU A 428 -14.55 73.23 28.69
CA LEU A 428 -13.88 72.09 29.30
C LEU A 428 -14.60 70.77 28.98
N ARG A 429 -15.94 70.73 29.05
CA ARG A 429 -16.74 69.56 28.64
C ARG A 429 -16.48 69.17 27.18
N GLN A 430 -16.53 70.15 26.27
CA GLN A 430 -16.29 69.94 24.83
C GLN A 430 -14.87 69.42 24.55
N GLU A 431 -13.85 69.99 25.21
CA GLU A 431 -12.48 69.49 25.10
C GLU A 431 -12.34 68.06 25.65
N ASN A 432 -12.98 67.75 26.77
CA ASN A 432 -12.91 66.44 27.40
C ASN A 432 -13.53 65.35 26.51
N ILE A 433 -14.73 65.58 25.98
CA ILE A 433 -15.38 64.59 25.10
C ILE A 433 -14.62 64.41 23.78
N GLN A 434 -14.09 65.49 23.20
CA GLN A 434 -13.28 65.41 21.99
C GLN A 434 -11.97 64.62 22.22
N LYS A 435 -11.29 64.87 23.35
CA LYS A 435 -10.10 64.10 23.77
C LYS A 435 -10.46 62.63 23.96
N LEU A 436 -11.56 62.33 24.66
CA LEU A 436 -12.00 60.97 24.93
C LEU A 436 -12.32 60.21 23.64
N ILE A 437 -13.03 60.82 22.68
CA ILE A 437 -13.31 60.21 21.37
C ILE A 437 -12.02 59.91 20.61
N SER A 438 -11.07 60.84 20.61
CA SER A 438 -9.77 60.64 19.94
C SER A 438 -8.96 59.51 20.58
N GLN A 439 -8.99 59.40 21.92
CA GLN A 439 -8.35 58.33 22.67
C GLN A 439 -9.02 57.00 22.38
N LEU A 440 -10.35 56.92 22.47
CA LEU A 440 -11.12 55.70 22.19
C LEU A 440 -10.84 55.19 20.77
N ARG A 441 -10.89 56.07 19.76
CA ARG A 441 -10.51 55.72 18.37
C ARG A 441 -9.11 55.13 18.31
N SER A 442 -8.13 55.81 18.92
CA SER A 442 -6.74 55.37 18.86
C SER A 442 -6.51 54.02 19.54
N THR A 443 -7.14 53.77 20.70
CA THR A 443 -7.03 52.52 21.45
C THR A 443 -7.71 51.37 20.71
N THR A 444 -8.91 51.59 20.17
CA THR A 444 -9.62 50.56 19.39
C THR A 444 -8.86 50.18 18.13
N ILE A 445 -8.30 51.15 17.40
CA ILE A 445 -7.46 50.87 16.22
C ILE A 445 -6.20 50.08 16.61
N GLN A 446 -5.55 50.40 17.74
CA GLN A 446 -4.39 49.65 18.22
C GLN A 446 -4.74 48.20 18.57
N ASN A 447 -5.88 47.95 19.22
CA ASN A 447 -6.35 46.60 19.53
C ASN A 447 -6.68 45.81 18.26
N ILE A 448 -7.33 46.44 17.28
CA ILE A 448 -7.60 45.83 15.97
C ILE A 448 -6.30 45.48 15.24
N GLN A 449 -5.29 46.35 15.30
CA GLN A 449 -3.97 46.09 14.70
C GLN A 449 -3.29 44.89 15.35
N ALA A 450 -3.27 44.81 16.68
CA ALA A 450 -2.70 43.68 17.40
C ALA A 450 -3.42 42.36 17.06
N ASN A 451 -4.75 42.36 17.06
CA ASN A 451 -5.54 41.19 16.66
C ASN A 451 -5.28 40.77 15.21
N THR A 452 -5.15 41.74 14.29
CA THR A 452 -4.87 41.46 12.88
C THR A 452 -3.49 40.81 12.69
N GLN A 453 -2.49 41.23 13.46
CA GLN A 453 -1.18 40.58 13.46
C GLN A 453 -1.27 39.13 13.98
N GLU A 454 -1.98 38.91 15.08
CA GLU A 454 -2.20 37.58 15.65
C GLU A 454 -2.94 36.64 14.68
N VAL A 455 -4.02 37.11 14.06
CA VAL A 455 -4.78 36.35 13.05
C VAL A 455 -3.91 36.00 11.86
N THR A 456 -3.12 36.96 11.35
CA THR A 456 -2.26 36.73 10.19
C THR A 456 -1.15 35.72 10.50
N GLN A 457 -0.53 35.82 11.68
CA GLN A 457 0.47 34.86 12.15
C GLN A 457 -0.14 33.47 12.36
N SER A 458 -1.33 33.41 12.96
CA SER A 458 -2.06 32.16 13.18
C SER A 458 -2.43 31.49 11.86
N LEU A 459 -2.93 32.23 10.87
CA LEU A 459 -3.25 31.72 9.53
C LEU A 459 -1.99 31.20 8.81
N ALA A 460 -0.87 31.90 8.92
CA ALA A 460 0.39 31.47 8.34
C ALA A 460 0.91 30.19 9.00
N THR A 461 0.88 30.12 10.34
CA THR A 461 1.31 28.95 11.12
C THR A 461 0.43 27.74 10.83
N ASN A 462 -0.89 27.93 10.70
CA ASN A 462 -1.79 26.83 10.39
C ASN A 462 -1.57 26.30 8.96
N ALA A 463 -1.41 27.20 7.99
CA ALA A 463 -1.02 26.81 6.64
C ALA A 463 0.31 26.06 6.61
N GLU A 464 1.29 26.46 7.41
CA GLU A 464 2.57 25.76 7.53
C GLU A 464 2.41 24.33 8.01
N ARG A 465 1.66 24.14 9.09
CA ARG A 465 1.37 22.81 9.64
C ARG A 465 0.69 21.91 8.62
N LEU A 466 -0.33 22.43 7.92
CA LEU A 466 -1.06 21.67 6.90
C LEU A 466 -0.17 21.33 5.69
N LEU A 467 0.66 22.26 5.20
CA LEU A 467 1.56 21.99 4.08
C LEU A 467 2.57 20.89 4.39
N ILE A 468 3.15 20.90 5.60
CA ILE A 468 4.07 19.87 6.09
C ILE A 468 3.35 18.54 6.24
N LEU A 469 2.15 18.55 6.86
CA LEU A 469 1.33 17.36 7.04
C LEU A 469 0.99 16.68 5.70
N PHE A 470 0.61 17.47 4.70
CA PHE A 470 0.24 16.96 3.38
C PHE A 470 1.43 16.57 2.49
N ASP A 471 2.66 16.90 2.89
CA ASP A 471 3.87 16.42 2.23
C ASP A 471 4.09 14.91 2.52
N GLU A 472 3.55 14.41 3.63
CA GLU A 472 3.64 12.99 4.02
C GLU A 472 2.72 12.07 3.22
N ILE A 473 1.70 12.60 2.52
CA ILE A 473 0.74 11.80 1.75
C ILE A 473 1.47 11.02 0.65
N LEU A 474 1.33 9.70 0.64
CA LEU A 474 1.77 8.87 -0.47
C LEU A 474 0.81 9.05 -1.66
N THR A 475 1.33 9.46 -2.81
CA THR A 475 0.54 9.73 -4.01
C THR A 475 0.55 8.55 -4.97
N ALA A 476 -0.46 8.44 -5.82
CA ALA A 476 -0.51 7.36 -6.81
C ALA A 476 0.70 7.39 -7.75
N ASP A 477 1.26 8.56 -8.06
CA ASP A 477 2.40 8.71 -8.99
C ASP A 477 3.72 8.15 -8.44
N GLU A 478 3.82 8.02 -7.11
CA GLU A 478 4.99 7.48 -6.42
C GLU A 478 4.96 5.95 -6.31
N ILE A 479 3.85 5.34 -6.74
CA ILE A 479 3.68 3.90 -6.84
C ILE A 479 4.07 3.44 -8.25
N THR A 480 4.73 2.29 -8.36
CA THR A 480 5.08 1.66 -9.64
C THR A 480 3.83 1.46 -10.48
N ARG A 481 3.88 1.87 -11.75
CA ARG A 481 2.79 1.63 -12.70
C ARG A 481 2.88 0.19 -13.20
N THR A 482 1.81 -0.55 -12.99
CA THR A 482 1.67 -1.86 -13.61
C THR A 482 1.28 -1.68 -15.08
N LYS A 483 2.04 -2.27 -16.00
CA LYS A 483 1.62 -2.43 -17.40
C LYS A 483 0.55 -3.52 -17.45
N LEU A 484 -0.70 -3.19 -17.09
CA LEU A 484 -1.80 -4.09 -17.44
C LEU A 484 -1.80 -4.28 -18.97
N PRO A 485 -1.98 -5.51 -19.49
CA PRO A 485 -2.29 -5.66 -20.89
C PRO A 485 -3.54 -4.82 -21.15
N LEU A 486 -3.45 -3.92 -22.14
CA LEU A 486 -4.55 -3.06 -22.58
C LEU A 486 -5.83 -3.90 -22.62
N VAL A 487 -6.85 -3.48 -21.87
CA VAL A 487 -8.17 -4.10 -21.97
C VAL A 487 -8.56 -3.98 -23.44
N LYS A 488 -8.58 -5.09 -24.18
CA LYS A 488 -8.93 -5.10 -25.60
C LYS A 488 -10.35 -4.55 -25.71
N GLN A 489 -10.49 -3.30 -26.14
CA GLN A 489 -11.78 -2.69 -26.38
C GLN A 489 -12.46 -3.38 -27.55
N SER A 490 -13.78 -3.53 -27.50
CA SER A 490 -14.51 -4.10 -28.62
C SER A 490 -14.33 -3.23 -29.86
N LEU A 491 -14.29 -3.87 -31.04
CA LEU A 491 -14.15 -3.18 -32.33
C LEU A 491 -15.17 -2.04 -32.50
N SER A 492 -16.39 -2.24 -31.98
CA SER A 492 -17.46 -1.24 -31.96
C SER A 492 -17.11 0.04 -31.20
N GLU A 493 -16.38 -0.07 -30.08
CA GLU A 493 -15.98 1.07 -29.24
C GLU A 493 -14.82 1.85 -29.90
N LEU A 494 -13.89 1.13 -30.53
CA LEU A 494 -12.79 1.72 -31.32
C LEU A 494 -13.31 2.47 -32.55
N ILE A 495 -14.30 1.92 -33.27
CA ILE A 495 -14.96 2.59 -34.40
C ILE A 495 -15.66 3.88 -33.93
N LYS A 496 -16.35 3.86 -32.78
CA LYS A 496 -16.97 5.06 -32.20
C LYS A 496 -15.93 6.13 -31.85
N ARG A 497 -14.78 5.74 -31.29
CA ARG A 497 -13.68 6.66 -30.97
C ARG A 497 -13.08 7.28 -32.23
N GLN A 498 -12.86 6.47 -33.26
CA GLN A 498 -12.37 6.94 -34.56
C GLN A 498 -13.33 7.93 -35.21
N GLN A 499 -14.64 7.62 -35.20
CA GLN A 499 -15.68 8.51 -35.73
C GLN A 499 -15.82 9.81 -34.93
N ALA A 500 -15.53 9.78 -33.62
CA ALA A 500 -15.50 10.95 -32.74
C ALA A 500 -14.15 11.72 -32.78
N GLY A 501 -13.19 11.32 -33.62
CA GLY A 501 -11.86 11.93 -33.70
C GLY A 501 -11.00 11.73 -32.43
N ARG A 502 -11.33 10.76 -31.59
CA ARG A 502 -10.58 10.43 -30.35
C ARG A 502 -9.49 9.40 -30.66
N SER A 503 -8.40 9.44 -29.90
CA SER A 503 -7.30 8.47 -30.01
C SER A 503 -7.83 7.03 -29.86
N LEU A 504 -7.29 6.13 -30.68
CA LEU A 504 -7.54 4.69 -30.61
C LEU A 504 -6.72 4.01 -29.49
N GLU A 505 -5.66 4.67 -29.03
CA GLU A 505 -4.88 4.27 -27.87
C GLU A 505 -5.48 4.92 -26.63
N ASP A 506 -5.60 4.14 -25.54
CA ASP A 506 -5.94 4.70 -24.24
C ASP A 506 -4.83 5.68 -23.83
N SER A 507 -5.20 6.95 -23.59
CA SER A 507 -4.25 7.95 -23.11
C SER A 507 -3.63 7.45 -21.82
N GLU A 508 -2.30 7.59 -21.66
CA GLU A 508 -1.67 7.35 -20.37
C GLU A 508 -2.43 8.13 -19.30
N PRO A 509 -2.81 7.50 -18.16
CA PRO A 509 -3.46 8.19 -17.07
C PRO A 509 -2.61 9.39 -16.67
N THR A 510 -3.17 10.58 -16.89
CA THR A 510 -2.53 11.82 -16.49
C THR A 510 -2.54 11.89 -14.96
N PRO A 511 -1.40 12.28 -14.34
CA PRO A 511 -1.36 12.47 -12.90
C PRO A 511 -2.42 13.51 -12.51
N LEU A 512 -2.99 13.40 -11.30
CA LEU A 512 -4.02 14.35 -10.83
C LEU A 512 -3.55 15.80 -10.99
N ILE A 513 -2.27 16.05 -10.68
CA ILE A 513 -1.59 17.34 -10.81
C ILE A 513 -0.13 17.08 -11.21
N GLU A 514 0.52 18.05 -11.83
CA GLU A 514 1.97 18.03 -12.02
C GLU A 514 2.71 17.98 -10.67
N ARG A 515 3.50 16.92 -10.46
CA ARG A 515 4.34 16.74 -9.27
C ARG A 515 5.63 17.54 -9.45
N LYS A 516 5.76 18.64 -8.70
CA LYS A 516 6.96 19.49 -8.66
C LYS A 516 7.28 19.82 -7.21
N GLN A 517 8.48 20.32 -6.96
CA GLN A 517 8.79 20.89 -5.65
C GLN A 517 7.83 22.06 -5.38
N GLY A 518 7.12 22.01 -4.26
CA GLY A 518 6.14 23.04 -3.91
C GLY A 518 6.86 24.24 -3.32
N HIS A 519 6.64 25.43 -3.87
CA HIS A 519 7.08 26.70 -3.28
C HIS A 519 5.87 27.54 -2.90
N TRP A 520 5.65 27.67 -1.61
CA TRP A 520 4.43 28.25 -1.06
C TRP A 520 4.73 29.63 -0.46
N PRO A 521 4.22 30.73 -1.05
CA PRO A 521 4.49 32.06 -0.55
C PRO A 521 3.78 32.29 0.79
N GLY A 522 4.47 32.93 1.73
CA GLY A 522 3.86 33.36 2.99
C GLY A 522 2.89 34.53 2.81
N LEU A 523 2.07 34.75 3.84
CA LEU A 523 1.20 35.91 3.98
C LEU A 523 2.01 37.16 4.36
N THR A 524 1.68 38.28 3.75
CA THR A 524 2.17 39.61 4.17
C THR A 524 1.48 40.02 5.47
N LEU A 525 2.23 40.28 6.55
CA LEU A 525 1.63 40.53 7.87
C LEU A 525 0.78 41.80 7.97
N ILE A 526 0.90 42.75 7.03
CA ILE A 526 0.20 44.04 7.10
C ILE A 526 -0.12 44.52 5.69
N ASP A 527 -1.40 44.67 5.39
CA ASP A 527 -1.87 45.38 4.19
C ASP A 527 -1.49 46.86 4.27
N ASP A 528 -0.93 47.39 3.18
CA ASP A 528 -0.53 48.80 3.04
C ASP A 528 -1.67 49.82 3.33
N GLN A 529 -2.93 49.38 3.44
CA GLN A 529 -4.07 50.23 3.79
C GLN A 529 -4.04 50.68 5.27
N LEU A 530 -3.67 49.81 6.21
CA LEU A 530 -3.57 50.18 7.64
C LEU A 530 -2.33 51.03 7.95
N ASN A 531 -1.27 50.87 7.15
CA ASN A 531 -0.06 51.68 7.30
C ASN A 531 -0.22 53.12 6.78
N ARG A 532 -1.11 53.36 5.80
CA ARG A 532 -1.37 54.72 5.27
C ARG A 532 -1.96 55.67 6.31
N GLU A 533 -2.80 55.17 7.23
CA GLU A 533 -3.31 55.99 8.34
C GLU A 533 -2.21 56.39 9.34
N ARG A 534 -1.11 55.63 9.40
CA ARG A 534 0.07 55.96 10.20
C ARG A 534 0.87 57.13 9.61
N GLU A 535 0.90 57.26 8.28
CA GLU A 535 1.61 58.34 7.58
C GLU A 535 0.96 59.72 7.75
N SER A 536 -0.33 59.75 8.13
CA SER A 536 -1.06 60.96 8.49
C SER A 536 -0.59 61.59 9.82
N ILE A 537 -0.03 60.77 10.74
CA ILE A 537 0.45 61.23 12.05
C ILE A 537 1.94 61.57 11.94
N LYS A 538 2.23 62.79 11.50
CA LYS A 538 3.59 63.36 11.53
C LYS A 538 4.12 63.45 12.97
N SER A 539 4.83 62.42 13.41
CA SER A 539 5.80 62.56 14.50
C SER A 539 7.14 61.94 14.09
N LYS A 540 8.18 62.77 14.17
CA LYS A 540 9.55 62.49 13.76
C LYS A 540 10.17 61.42 14.68
N LYS A 541 10.08 60.16 14.29
CA LYS A 541 11.13 59.15 14.52
C LYS A 541 10.96 58.08 13.44
N ARG A 542 11.83 58.12 12.42
CA ARG A 542 11.97 57.06 11.42
C ARG A 542 12.44 55.79 12.13
N LEU A 543 11.50 55.00 12.63
CA LEU A 543 11.68 53.56 12.75
C LEU A 543 11.53 52.98 11.35
N SER A 544 12.51 52.20 10.90
CA SER A 544 12.63 51.74 9.53
C SER A 544 11.36 51.04 9.06
N VAL A 545 10.76 51.53 7.97
CA VAL A 545 9.60 50.93 7.27
C VAL A 545 9.89 49.49 6.79
N ALA A 546 11.15 49.03 6.87
CA ALA A 546 11.57 47.67 6.57
C ALA A 546 11.10 46.61 7.60
N SER A 547 10.92 46.97 8.89
CA SER A 547 10.55 46.02 9.94
C SER A 547 9.04 45.73 10.05
N LEU A 548 8.23 46.27 9.13
CA LEU A 548 6.78 46.06 9.08
C LEU A 548 6.31 45.40 7.77
N ARG A 549 7.26 45.06 6.88
CA ARG A 549 7.05 44.23 5.69
C ARG A 549 7.41 42.77 5.96
N GLU A 550 7.15 42.30 7.18
CA GLU A 550 7.38 40.90 7.52
C GLU A 550 6.39 40.05 6.73
N LYS A 551 6.87 39.41 5.66
CA LYS A 551 6.17 38.28 5.07
C LYS A 551 6.45 37.09 5.99
N SER A 552 5.42 36.34 6.34
CA SER A 552 5.64 35.01 6.90
C SER A 552 6.52 34.19 5.95
N ALA A 553 7.31 33.27 6.51
CA ALA A 553 8.30 32.52 5.75
C ALA A 553 7.62 31.77 4.59
N SER A 554 8.30 31.70 3.45
CA SER A 554 7.90 30.79 2.38
C SER A 554 8.27 29.37 2.77
N ILE A 555 7.41 28.43 2.39
CA ILE A 555 7.56 27.02 2.73
C ILE A 555 7.88 26.25 1.47
N VAL A 556 8.81 25.32 1.58
CA VAL A 556 9.19 24.43 0.49
C VAL A 556 8.82 23.01 0.87
N THR A 557 7.98 22.37 0.07
CA THR A 557 7.60 20.96 0.24
C THR A 557 8.31 20.11 -0.80
N GLN A 558 8.52 18.82 -0.49
CA GLN A 558 9.22 17.90 -1.40
C GLN A 558 8.46 17.73 -2.71
N LYS A 559 7.13 17.70 -2.63
CA LYS A 559 6.23 17.61 -3.78
C LYS A 559 5.02 18.52 -3.64
N THR A 560 4.26 18.60 -4.72
CA THR A 560 2.95 19.25 -4.79
C THR A 560 1.84 18.20 -4.73
N THR A 561 0.98 18.31 -3.72
CA THR A 561 -0.25 17.52 -3.57
C THR A 561 -1.48 18.41 -3.69
N LEU A 562 -2.60 17.83 -4.11
CA LEU A 562 -3.89 18.54 -4.19
C LEU A 562 -4.25 19.27 -2.88
N PRO A 563 -4.17 18.64 -1.69
CA PRO A 563 -4.48 19.33 -0.44
C PRO A 563 -3.54 20.50 -0.12
N GLN A 564 -2.27 20.49 -0.57
CA GLN A 564 -1.38 21.64 -0.39
C GLN A 564 -1.83 22.86 -1.22
N ILE A 565 -2.30 22.63 -2.46
CA ILE A 565 -2.86 23.68 -3.31
C ILE A 565 -4.11 24.28 -2.64
N GLU A 566 -5.03 23.42 -2.19
CA GLU A 566 -6.24 23.85 -1.49
C GLU A 566 -5.94 24.58 -0.17
N THR A 567 -4.85 24.20 0.51
CA THR A 567 -4.38 24.90 1.73
C THR A 567 -4.09 26.37 1.44
N ILE A 568 -3.34 26.65 0.36
CA ILE A 568 -3.03 28.03 -0.01
C ILE A 568 -4.27 28.78 -0.50
N ALA A 569 -5.14 28.12 -1.28
CA ALA A 569 -6.38 28.72 -1.76
C ALA A 569 -7.28 29.14 -0.59
N HIS A 570 -7.56 28.22 0.35
CA HIS A 570 -8.43 28.49 1.50
C HIS A 570 -7.80 29.43 2.53
N ARG A 571 -6.48 29.38 2.75
CA ARG A 571 -5.77 30.38 3.56
C ARG A 571 -5.97 31.78 3.01
N ASN A 572 -5.78 31.94 1.70
CA ASN A 572 -5.94 33.25 1.05
C ASN A 572 -7.40 33.70 1.11
N GLN A 573 -8.35 32.80 0.88
CA GLN A 573 -9.78 33.09 1.01
C GLN A 573 -10.16 33.53 2.42
N ALA A 574 -9.69 32.83 3.45
CA ALA A 574 -9.90 33.18 4.86
C ALA A 574 -9.38 34.59 5.18
N TYR A 575 -8.16 34.90 4.73
CA TYR A 575 -7.59 36.24 4.89
C TYR A 575 -8.41 37.32 4.17
N GLN A 576 -8.95 37.05 2.97
CA GLN A 576 -9.83 37.99 2.28
C GLN A 576 -11.15 38.22 3.02
N SER A 577 -11.81 37.16 3.52
CA SER A 577 -13.04 37.27 4.32
C SER A 577 -12.82 38.15 5.56
N TYR A 578 -11.75 37.86 6.30
CA TYR A 578 -11.35 38.65 7.46
C TYR A 578 -11.09 40.13 7.09
N LYS A 579 -10.42 40.38 5.96
CA LYS A 579 -10.14 41.74 5.47
C LYS A 579 -11.41 42.52 5.14
N GLU A 580 -12.42 41.88 4.56
CA GLU A 580 -13.71 42.51 4.25
C GLU A 580 -14.42 42.97 5.54
N VAL A 581 -14.52 42.10 6.54
CA VAL A 581 -15.12 42.42 7.85
C VAL A 581 -14.33 43.52 8.57
N LEU A 582 -12.99 43.43 8.54
CA LEU A 582 -12.10 44.45 9.09
C LEU A 582 -12.30 45.82 8.45
N THR A 583 -12.41 45.86 7.12
CA THR A 583 -12.62 47.12 6.38
C THR A 583 -13.96 47.77 6.75
N GLN A 584 -15.01 46.96 6.90
CA GLN A 584 -16.33 47.44 7.36
C GLN A 584 -16.26 47.99 8.79
N LEU A 585 -15.50 47.34 9.69
CA LEU A 585 -15.31 47.79 11.06
C LEU A 585 -14.59 49.14 11.13
N LEU A 586 -13.49 49.28 10.39
CA LEU A 586 -12.73 50.54 10.34
C LEU A 586 -13.59 51.68 9.80
N ALA A 587 -14.31 51.45 8.69
CA ALA A 587 -15.23 52.43 8.13
C ALA A 587 -16.34 52.84 9.12
N HIS A 588 -16.86 51.89 9.92
CA HIS A 588 -17.84 52.17 10.96
C HIS A 588 -17.27 53.06 12.08
N ILE A 589 -16.06 52.75 12.57
CA ILE A 589 -15.38 53.54 13.61
C ILE A 589 -15.09 54.96 13.11
N GLU A 590 -14.53 55.09 11.91
CA GLU A 590 -14.21 56.40 11.32
C GLU A 590 -15.47 57.22 11.03
N GLY A 591 -16.51 56.57 10.50
CA GLY A 591 -17.81 57.19 10.27
C GLY A 591 -18.42 57.73 11.57
N LYS A 592 -18.51 56.90 12.62
CA LYS A 592 -19.09 57.28 13.91
C LYS A 592 -18.29 58.36 14.64
N CYS A 593 -16.96 58.32 14.57
CA CYS A 593 -16.12 59.40 15.09
C CYS A 593 -16.33 60.71 14.32
N SER A 594 -16.35 60.66 12.98
CA SER A 594 -16.49 61.85 12.14
C SER A 594 -17.83 62.53 12.34
N THR A 595 -18.93 61.77 12.39
CA THR A 595 -20.27 62.33 12.67
C THR A 595 -20.32 62.98 14.05
N THR A 596 -19.77 62.32 15.06
CA THR A 596 -19.75 62.85 16.43
C THR A 596 -18.93 64.14 16.54
N ILE A 597 -17.78 64.23 15.84
CA ILE A 597 -16.96 65.45 15.82
C ILE A 597 -17.73 66.61 15.15
N VAL A 598 -18.40 66.37 14.03
CA VAL A 598 -19.21 67.39 13.34
C VAL A 598 -20.35 67.89 14.24
N ASP A 599 -21.01 66.99 14.97
CA ASP A 599 -22.07 67.37 15.92
C ASP A 599 -21.51 68.20 17.09
N LEU A 600 -20.33 67.86 17.61
CA LEU A 600 -19.65 68.66 18.65
C LEU A 600 -19.25 70.06 18.14
N GLU A 601 -18.80 70.19 16.90
CA GLU A 601 -18.48 71.49 16.28
C GLU A 601 -19.73 72.35 16.07
N ARG A 602 -20.84 71.74 15.67
CA ARG A 602 -22.14 72.41 15.57
C ARG A 602 -22.60 72.90 16.95
N ASP A 603 -22.50 72.05 17.97
CA ASP A 603 -22.84 72.40 19.35
C ASP A 603 -21.98 73.54 19.89
N ARG A 604 -20.67 73.50 19.60
CA ARG A 604 -19.73 74.57 19.97
C ARG A 604 -20.11 75.90 19.33
N SER A 605 -20.47 75.88 18.04
CA SER A 605 -20.92 77.07 17.31
C SER A 605 -22.20 77.64 17.91
N TYR A 606 -23.17 76.77 18.20
CA TYR A 606 -24.43 77.15 18.85
C TYR A 606 -24.20 77.79 20.23
N TRP A 607 -23.34 77.19 21.06
CA TRP A 607 -22.98 77.74 22.37
C TRP A 607 -22.33 79.12 22.27
N ASN A 608 -21.36 79.30 21.36
CA ASN A 608 -20.71 80.58 21.14
C ASN A 608 -21.73 81.67 20.77
N SER A 609 -22.67 81.38 19.87
CA SER A 609 -23.74 82.32 19.52
C SER A 609 -24.65 82.65 20.70
N LEU A 610 -24.97 81.70 21.58
CA LEU A 610 -25.74 81.97 22.80
C LEU A 610 -24.99 82.92 23.76
N ILE A 611 -23.69 82.69 23.96
CA ILE A 611 -22.85 83.55 24.80
C ILE A 611 -22.73 84.94 24.18
N GLU A 612 -22.52 85.06 22.87
CA GLU A 612 -22.49 86.34 22.15
C GLU A 612 -23.82 87.11 22.30
N ASN A 613 -24.96 86.44 22.11
CA ASN A 613 -26.28 87.06 22.29
C ASN A 613 -26.51 87.57 23.72
N LEU A 614 -26.09 86.81 24.73
CA LEU A 614 -26.16 87.24 26.14
C LEU A 614 -25.21 88.39 26.47
N GLN A 615 -24.08 88.48 25.78
CA GLN A 615 -23.16 89.61 25.87
C GLN A 615 -23.64 90.84 25.09
N GLN A 616 -24.52 90.67 24.09
CA GLN A 616 -25.13 91.73 23.28
C GLN A 616 -26.41 92.31 23.89
N LEU A 617 -27.12 91.57 24.77
CA LEU A 617 -28.17 92.09 25.67
C LEU A 617 -27.70 93.21 26.63
N ARG A 618 -26.47 93.67 26.44
CA ARG A 618 -25.73 94.76 27.09
C ARG A 618 -26.06 96.15 26.53
N ILE A 619 -26.77 96.25 25.40
CA ILE A 619 -26.91 97.52 24.63
C ILE A 619 -28.34 98.12 24.71
N THR A 620 -29.29 97.43 25.34
CA THR A 620 -30.63 97.96 25.67
C THR A 620 -30.79 97.99 27.18
#